data_AF-A0A9E1YN96-F1
#
_entry.id   AF-A0A9E1YN96-F1
#
_cell.length_a   1.000
_cell.length_b   1.000
_cell.length_c   1.000
_cell.angle_alpha   90.00
_cell.angle_beta   90.00
_cell.angle_gamma   90.00
#
_symmetry.space_group_name_H-M   'P 1'
#
loop_
_entity.id
_entity.type
_entity.pdbx_description
1 polymer ?
#
loop_
_entity_poly.entity_id
_entity_poly.type
_entity_poly.pdbx_seq_one_letter_code
_entity_poly.pdbx_strand_id
1 'polypeptide(L)'
;MFIGRWQPWHDGHRWLIDQRLKDDKNILICIREVSQDDSNPYDPEEVKENIEKELKDLISSNRVKVIIIPDIESVNYGRGVGY
;
A
#
# COMPACT_ATOMS: atom_id res chain seq x y z
N MET A 1 -3.89 1.91 -7.05
CA MET A 1 -3.95 1.82 -5.58
C MET A 1 -3.94 0.35 -5.20
N PHE A 2 -3.19 -0.02 -4.17
CA PHE A 2 -3.16 -1.36 -3.60
C PHE A 2 -3.51 -1.27 -2.12
N ILE A 3 -4.37 -2.16 -1.63
CA ILE A 3 -4.82 -2.17 -0.24
C ILE A 3 -4.46 -3.54 0.34
N GLY A 4 -3.87 -3.55 1.53
CA GLY A 4 -3.45 -4.78 2.20
C GLY A 4 -3.09 -4.55 3.65
N ARG A 5 -2.80 -5.64 4.36
CA ARG A 5 -2.22 -5.61 5.70
C ARG A 5 -0.70 -5.50 5.66
N TRP A 6 -0.08 -6.14 4.66
CA TRP A 6 1.37 -6.11 4.38
C TRP A 6 2.25 -6.65 5.54
N GLN A 7 1.80 -7.76 6.14
CA GLN A 7 2.33 -8.35 7.37
C GLN A 7 3.07 -9.69 7.10
N PRO A 8 4.39 -9.73 6.91
CA PRO A 8 5.29 -8.63 6.58
C PRO A 8 5.31 -8.31 5.08
N TRP A 9 6.06 -7.27 4.71
CA TRP A 9 6.48 -7.04 3.34
C TRP A 9 7.33 -8.22 2.81
N HIS A 10 7.16 -8.59 1.53
CA HIS A 10 7.88 -9.71 0.91
C HIS A 10 7.92 -9.59 -0.63
N ASP A 11 8.66 -10.46 -1.30
CA ASP A 11 8.92 -10.38 -2.76
C ASP A 11 7.65 -10.40 -3.63
N GLY A 12 6.63 -11.19 -3.26
CA GLY A 12 5.35 -11.17 -3.95
C GLY A 12 4.67 -9.79 -3.97
N HIS A 13 4.75 -9.03 -2.87
CA HIS A 13 4.26 -7.65 -2.82
C HIS A 13 5.05 -6.77 -3.78
N ARG A 14 6.39 -6.85 -3.72
CA ARG A 14 7.28 -6.08 -4.59
C ARG A 14 7.00 -6.35 -6.07
N TRP A 15 6.81 -7.61 -6.44
CA TRP A 15 6.52 -7.99 -7.82
C TRP A 15 5.26 -7.32 -8.36
N LEU A 16 4.17 -7.25 -7.58
CA LEU A 16 2.92 -6.60 -8.00
C LEU A 16 3.11 -5.10 -8.25
N ILE A 17 3.89 -4.42 -7.40
CA ILE A 17 4.23 -3.00 -7.54
C ILE A 17 5.07 -2.79 -8.80
N ASP A 18 6.10 -3.61 -9.01
CA ASP A 18 6.97 -3.51 -10.17
C ASP A 18 6.22 -3.68 -11.50
N GLN A 19 5.19 -4.53 -11.56
CA GLN A 19 4.37 -4.64 -12.78
C GLN A 19 3.69 -3.32 -13.13
N ARG A 20 3.14 -2.60 -12.15
CA ARG A 20 2.49 -1.30 -12.40
C ARG A 20 3.50 -0.18 -12.69
N LEU A 21 4.69 -0.23 -12.09
CA LEU A 21 5.76 0.70 -12.41
C LEU A 21 6.27 0.51 -13.85
N LYS A 22 6.37 -0.73 -14.34
CA LYS A 22 6.71 -1.02 -15.74
C LYS A 22 5.68 -0.45 -16.72
N ASP A 23 4.41 -0.40 -16.32
CA ASP A 23 3.32 0.24 -17.07
C ASP A 23 3.30 1.78 -16.91
N ASP A 24 4.38 2.36 -16.38
CA ASP A 24 4.58 3.77 -16.05
C ASP A 24 3.46 4.39 -15.20
N LYS A 25 2.90 3.60 -14.27
CA LYS A 25 1.87 4.08 -13.33
C LYS A 25 2.49 4.52 -12.02
N ASN A 26 1.91 5.56 -11.43
CA ASN A 26 2.17 5.91 -10.03
C ASN A 26 1.30 5.05 -9.11
N ILE A 27 1.80 4.82 -7.89
CA ILE A 27 1.23 3.84 -6.99
C ILE A 27 0.93 4.47 -5.63
N LEU A 28 -0.29 4.21 -5.16
CA LEU A 28 -0.68 4.43 -3.78
C LEU A 28 -0.80 3.06 -3.09
N ILE A 29 -0.01 2.84 -2.05
CA ILE A 29 -0.10 1.70 -1.15
C ILE A 29 -0.89 2.15 0.08
N CYS A 30 -1.94 1.41 0.41
CA CYS A 30 -2.77 1.63 1.58
C CYS A 30 -2.59 0.46 2.56
N ILE A 31 -2.24 0.77 3.80
CA ILE A 31 -2.10 -0.18 4.90
C ILE A 31 -3.39 -0.12 5.73
N ARG A 32 -4.06 -1.26 5.91
CA ARG A 32 -5.26 -1.34 6.75
C ARG A 32 -4.88 -1.33 8.23
N GLU A 33 -5.54 -0.48 9.00
CA GLU A 33 -5.43 -0.40 10.46
C GLU A 33 -6.14 -1.60 11.11
N VAL A 34 -5.43 -2.72 11.22
CA VAL A 34 -5.91 -3.96 11.88
C VAL A 34 -5.23 -4.12 13.24
N SER A 35 -5.94 -4.74 14.19
CA SER A 35 -5.36 -5.09 15.49
C SER A 35 -4.24 -6.12 15.34
N GLN A 36 -3.23 -5.98 16.20
CA GLN A 36 -2.09 -6.89 16.26
C GLN A 36 -2.53 -8.25 16.80
N ASP A 37 -2.15 -9.32 16.10
CA ASP A 37 -2.39 -10.71 16.49
C ASP A 37 -1.32 -11.62 15.86
N ASP A 38 -1.40 -12.93 16.07
CA ASP A 38 -0.43 -13.90 15.54
C ASP A 38 -0.31 -13.86 14.00
N SER A 39 -1.35 -13.39 13.30
CA SER A 39 -1.36 -13.22 11.84
C SER A 39 -0.96 -11.80 11.40
N ASN A 40 -0.95 -10.83 12.31
CA ASN A 40 -0.64 -9.42 12.09
C ASN A 40 0.39 -8.97 13.15
N PRO A 41 1.65 -9.41 13.05
CA PRO A 41 2.64 -9.24 14.10
C PRO A 41 3.16 -7.80 14.26
N TYR A 42 2.98 -6.92 13.28
CA TYR A 42 3.43 -5.53 13.32
C TYR A 42 2.25 -4.58 13.49
N ASP A 43 2.44 -3.44 14.14
CA ASP A 43 1.43 -2.38 14.07
C ASP A 43 1.45 -1.65 12.71
N PRO A 44 0.38 -0.93 12.33
CA PRO A 44 0.31 -0.27 11.03
C PRO A 44 1.42 0.75 10.74
N GLU A 45 1.98 1.43 11.76
CA GLU A 45 3.10 2.35 11.57
C GLU A 45 4.41 1.58 11.34
N GLU A 46 4.66 0.49 12.07
CA GLU A 46 5.81 -0.39 11.79
C GLU A 46 5.76 -0.96 10.37
N VAL A 47 4.59 -1.39 9.90
CA VAL A 47 4.41 -1.83 8.51
C VAL A 47 4.77 -0.70 7.54
N LYS A 48 4.28 0.51 7.81
CA LYS A 48 4.55 1.67 6.97
C LYS A 48 6.04 1.96 6.90
N GLU A 49 6.73 2.04 8.04
CA GLU A 49 8.17 2.27 8.09
C GLU A 49 8.95 1.20 7.31
N ASN A 50 8.58 -0.07 7.46
CA ASN A 50 9.19 -1.17 6.72
C ASN A 50 9.02 -1.02 5.20
N ILE A 51 7.80 -0.72 4.73
CA ILE A 51 7.53 -0.51 3.30
C ILE A 51 8.26 0.74 2.78
N GLU A 52 8.26 1.83 3.55
CA GLU A 52 8.92 3.07 3.15
C GLU A 52 10.44 2.91 3.05
N LYS A 53 11.03 2.08 3.91
CA LYS A 53 12.44 1.71 3.83
C LYS A 53 12.75 0.88 2.58
N GLU A 54 11.93 -0.13 2.28
CA GLU A 54 12.10 -1.00 1.10
C GLU A 54 11.88 -0.26 -0.24
N LEU A 55 11.02 0.76 -0.24
CA LEU A 55 10.64 1.52 -1.45
C LEU A 55 11.17 2.96 -1.46
N LYS A 56 12.20 3.26 -0.66
CA LYS A 56 12.72 4.61 -0.42
C LYS A 56 12.97 5.42 -1.69
N ASP A 57 13.59 4.82 -2.70
CA ASP A 57 13.92 5.50 -3.96
C ASP A 57 12.67 5.87 -4.77
N LEU A 58 11.65 5.01 -4.74
CA LEU A 58 10.38 5.21 -5.44
C LEU A 58 9.53 6.28 -4.75
N ILE A 59 9.61 6.37 -3.42
CA ILE A 59 8.97 7.43 -2.65
C ILE A 59 9.68 8.76 -2.88
N SER A 60 11.01 8.78 -2.86
CA SER A 60 11.81 9.99 -3.10
C SER A 60 11.58 10.56 -4.51
N SER A 61 11.34 9.70 -5.49
CA SER A 61 10.98 10.07 -6.87
C SER A 61 9.48 10.31 -7.07
N ASN A 62 8.69 10.29 -6.00
CA ASN A 62 7.23 10.53 -5.99
C ASN A 62 6.44 9.58 -6.90
N ARG A 63 6.98 8.37 -7.15
CA ARG A 63 6.33 7.29 -7.91
C ARG A 63 5.42 6.44 -7.02
N VAL A 64 5.77 6.33 -5.75
CA VAL A 64 5.02 5.59 -4.72
C VAL A 64 4.68 6.51 -3.56
N LYS A 65 3.45 6.39 -3.05
CA LYS A 65 3.02 6.96 -1.77
C LYS A 65 2.46 5.85 -0.89
N VAL A 66 2.77 5.87 0.40
CA VAL A 66 2.26 4.93 1.40
C VAL A 66 1.39 5.70 2.40
N ILE A 67 0.20 5.18 2.70
CA ILE A 67 -0.71 5.74 3.70
C ILE A 67 -1.32 4.63 4.55
N ILE A 68 -1.63 4.94 5.80
CA ILE A 68 -2.49 4.11 6.65
C ILE A 68 -3.93 4.56 6.44
N ILE A 69 -4.84 3.59 6.36
CA ILE A 69 -6.28 3.81 6.25
C ILE A 69 -6.99 3.02 7.36
N PRO A 70 -8.18 3.46 7.81
CA PRO A 70 -9.01 2.65 8.70
C PRO A 70 -9.27 1.27 8.12
N ASP A 71 -9.69 0.33 8.96
CA ASP A 71 -10.20 -0.92 8.41
C ASP A 71 -11.45 -0.67 7.57
N ILE A 72 -11.47 -1.18 6.33
CA ILE A 72 -12.53 -0.90 5.35
C ILE A 72 -13.22 -2.18 4.91
N GLU A 73 -14.54 -2.08 4.76
CA GLU A 73 -15.37 -3.15 4.20
C GLU A 73 -15.30 -3.18 2.66
N SER A 74 -15.32 -2.00 2.04
CA SER A 74 -15.49 -1.87 0.59
C SER A 74 -14.70 -0.69 0.00
N VAL A 75 -14.38 -0.80 -1.28
CA VAL A 75 -13.85 0.29 -2.10
C VAL A 75 -14.92 0.66 -3.12
N ASN A 76 -15.53 1.83 -2.93
CA ASN A 76 -16.57 2.33 -3.82
C ASN A 76 -15.99 3.45 -4.69
N TYR A 77 -16.05 3.29 -6.01
CA TYR A 77 -15.68 4.33 -6.97
C TYR A 77 -16.95 4.82 -7.69
N GLY A 78 -17.21 6.13 -7.62
CA GLY A 78 -18.38 6.72 -8.25
C GLY A 78 -18.30 6.69 -9.78
N ARG A 79 -19.45 6.67 -10.45
CA ARG A 79 -19.54 6.93 -11.89
C ARG A 79 -19.46 8.45 -12.13
N GLY A 80 -18.69 8.87 -13.12
CA GLY A 80 -18.35 10.28 -13.37
C GLY A 80 -19.56 11.21 -13.34
N VAL A 81 -19.35 12.42 -12.81
CA VAL A 81 -20.29 13.53 -12.94
C VAL A 81 -20.42 13.85 -14.44
N GLY A 82 -21.65 13.75 -14.96
CA GLY A 82 -21.97 14.27 -16.28
C GLY A 82 -21.67 15.76 -16.34
N TYR A 83 -21.17 16.19 -17.50
CA TYR A 83 -20.78 17.56 -17.87
C TYR A 83 -21.80 18.62 -17.45
#